data_AF-A0A7S2XP92-F1
#
_entry.id   AF-A0A7S2XP92-F1
#
_cell.length_a   1.000
_cell.length_b   1.000
_cell.length_c   1.000
_cell.angle_alpha   90.00
_cell.angle_beta   90.00
_cell.angle_gamma   90.00
#
_symmetry.space_group_name_H-M   'P 1'
#
loop_
_entity.id
_entity.type
_entity.pdbx_description
1 polymer ?
#
loop_
_entity_poly.entity_id
_entity_poly.type
_entity_poly.pdbx_seq_one_letter_code
_entity_poly.pdbx_strand_id
1 'polypeptide(L)'
;MRRQRVPTTRLCCNVSAIMVLLQMSILVVKCALVSALIVQPRAGTVAPVDDSARVPQFAKSSCGSCGSFAFRDEFLTWLQKECIPHEPLMLPLDDYATPLFPPGPIYLIGDPETTNLAVHLLATPQQSPLFEHSKVDEASKINEKLPDDNPSRWSAVLTGDFLDYQWIHLHQDIWSSEDKKDIVKARLLAKSLQRVSRRHFARKTVVRRIDAPTGATFLHQHHLWGATRAKYTYGLFSKATQELVAVATFSPRRHVMRCGQKFRSHELIRYCACRDEHVVGGITKLLAAFCRDVAPDDIVTCIDRDWGRGDGWHSLGFETVQLMPPLVMAIDKQPNIETDEKIIINRRHLVGAGVTPASSDVQKSPSVFTRPTLSEDIWEDLGNCCLEGELSGADDATKELTALTCLDRHGLAPVYDAGVERLILVIRGSKLEPHVELKRVELGLSPYDKEHLYSAHELWQQSVPTFPNEYYSVSVGVNALLNGARRAFVNKTNNVPANP
;
A
#
# COMPACT_ATOMS: atom_id res chain seq x y z
N MET A 1 41.57 -70.71 4.51
CA MET A 1 40.19 -71.02 4.95
C MET A 1 39.49 -69.74 5.37
N ARG A 2 38.31 -69.49 4.82
CA ARG A 2 37.49 -68.28 5.01
C ARG A 2 36.94 -68.17 6.44
N ARG A 3 36.89 -66.96 7.00
CA ARG A 3 35.80 -66.50 7.87
C ARG A 3 35.41 -65.08 7.45
N GLN A 4 34.20 -64.95 6.93
CA GLN A 4 33.55 -63.68 6.59
C GLN A 4 33.15 -62.94 7.88
N ARG A 5 33.34 -61.61 7.89
CA ARG A 5 32.62 -60.69 8.78
C ARG A 5 31.79 -59.75 7.90
N VAL A 6 30.50 -59.68 8.19
CA VAL A 6 29.55 -58.71 7.63
C VAL A 6 29.45 -57.54 8.61
N PRO A 7 29.47 -56.26 8.16
CA PRO A 7 28.97 -55.15 8.96
C PRO A 7 27.55 -54.76 8.53
N THR A 8 26.74 -54.50 9.54
CA THR A 8 25.34 -54.08 9.53
C THR A 8 25.19 -52.61 9.11
N THR A 9 24.39 -52.36 8.06
CA THR A 9 23.86 -51.04 7.71
C THR A 9 22.59 -50.75 8.53
N ARG A 10 22.56 -49.58 9.18
CA ARG A 10 21.47 -49.12 10.06
C ARG A 10 20.25 -48.64 9.26
N LEU A 11 19.08 -49.13 9.68
CA LEU A 11 17.76 -48.52 9.50
C LEU A 11 17.78 -47.07 9.99
N CYS A 12 17.67 -46.08 9.10
CA CYS A 12 17.29 -44.71 9.44
C CYS A 12 16.40 -44.00 8.40
N CYS A 13 16.06 -44.63 7.26
CA CYS A 13 15.31 -43.94 6.20
C CYS A 13 13.78 -44.14 6.22
N ASN A 14 13.22 -45.00 7.09
CA ASN A 14 11.79 -45.34 7.00
C ASN A 14 10.86 -44.59 7.98
N VAL A 15 11.37 -43.82 8.94
CA VAL A 15 10.51 -43.08 9.89
C VAL A 15 9.98 -41.77 9.29
N SER A 16 10.78 -41.07 8.48
CA SER A 16 10.34 -39.81 7.85
C SER A 16 9.31 -40.02 6.74
N ALA A 17 9.38 -41.12 5.98
CA ALA A 17 8.41 -41.41 4.93
C ALA A 17 7.02 -41.75 5.50
N ILE A 18 6.96 -42.39 6.67
CA ILE A 18 5.71 -42.76 7.34
C ILE A 18 5.02 -41.52 7.95
N MET A 19 5.78 -40.55 8.49
CA MET A 19 5.19 -39.29 8.98
C MET A 19 4.61 -38.42 7.86
N VAL A 20 5.26 -38.38 6.69
CA VAL A 20 4.75 -37.63 5.52
C VAL A 20 3.46 -38.25 4.97
N LEU A 21 3.36 -39.58 4.95
CA LEU A 21 2.13 -40.28 4.52
C LEU A 21 0.98 -40.12 5.53
N LEU A 22 1.27 -40.06 6.84
CA LEU A 22 0.27 -39.77 7.88
C LEU A 22 -0.25 -38.33 7.82
N GLN A 23 0.61 -37.34 7.52
CA GLN A 23 0.17 -35.95 7.33
C GLN A 23 -0.69 -35.77 6.08
N MET A 24 -0.35 -36.44 4.97
CA MET A 24 -1.16 -36.41 3.74
C MET A 24 -2.54 -37.06 3.94
N SER A 25 -2.61 -38.13 4.74
CA SER A 25 -3.87 -38.83 5.04
C SER A 25 -4.83 -37.98 5.89
N ILE A 26 -4.28 -37.21 6.84
CA ILE A 26 -5.07 -36.28 7.67
C ILE A 26 -5.61 -35.10 6.85
N LEU A 27 -4.86 -34.63 5.85
CA LEU A 27 -5.28 -33.54 4.96
C LEU A 27 -6.43 -33.98 4.03
N VAL A 28 -6.37 -35.20 3.49
CA VAL A 28 -7.43 -35.77 2.64
C VAL A 28 -8.73 -35.98 3.43
N VAL A 29 -8.65 -36.42 4.69
CA VAL A 29 -9.83 -36.59 5.55
C VAL A 29 -10.45 -35.24 5.95
N LYS A 30 -9.65 -34.19 6.16
CA LYS A 30 -10.17 -32.83 6.40
C LYS A 30 -10.87 -32.23 5.17
N CYS A 31 -10.35 -32.46 3.96
CA CYS A 31 -11.01 -32.02 2.73
C CYS A 31 -12.33 -32.76 2.47
N ALA A 32 -12.43 -34.05 2.79
CA ALA A 32 -13.67 -34.82 2.63
C ALA A 32 -14.79 -34.35 3.58
N LEU A 33 -14.43 -33.87 4.79
CA LEU A 33 -15.38 -33.34 5.78
C LEU A 33 -15.93 -31.94 5.42
N VAL A 34 -15.11 -31.09 4.78
CA VAL A 34 -15.54 -29.76 4.32
C VAL A 34 -16.47 -29.87 3.11
N SER A 35 -16.21 -30.81 2.19
CA SER A 35 -17.10 -31.08 1.05
C SER A 35 -18.45 -31.71 1.45
N ALA A 36 -18.56 -32.31 2.63
CA ALA A 36 -19.81 -32.90 3.14
C ALA A 36 -20.76 -31.89 3.83
N LEU A 37 -20.28 -30.68 4.14
CA LEU A 37 -21.06 -29.62 4.81
C LEU A 37 -21.70 -28.62 3.83
N ILE A 38 -21.46 -28.77 2.53
CA ILE A 38 -22.16 -28.01 1.48
C ILE A 38 -23.42 -28.80 1.09
N VAL A 39 -24.56 -28.23 1.47
CA VAL A 39 -25.95 -28.61 1.17
C VAL A 39 -26.09 -29.51 -0.08
N GLN A 40 -26.47 -30.77 0.12
CA GLN A 40 -26.90 -31.64 -0.99
C GLN A 40 -28.32 -31.27 -1.46
N PRO A 41 -28.57 -31.07 -2.77
CA PRO A 41 -29.92 -31.04 -3.30
C PRO A 41 -30.46 -32.47 -3.46
N ARG A 42 -31.70 -32.69 -3.03
CA ARG A 42 -32.42 -33.96 -3.20
C ARG A 42 -32.56 -34.31 -4.69
N ALA A 43 -32.27 -35.57 -5.01
CA ALA A 43 -32.40 -36.16 -6.33
C ALA A 43 -33.83 -36.10 -6.88
N GLY A 44 -33.98 -35.50 -8.06
CA GLY A 44 -35.13 -35.60 -8.96
C GLY A 44 -34.63 -36.00 -10.35
N THR A 45 -35.33 -36.95 -10.96
CA THR A 45 -35.04 -37.70 -12.18
C THR A 45 -34.50 -36.93 -13.39
N VAL A 46 -33.50 -37.55 -14.04
CA VAL A 46 -32.83 -37.14 -15.29
C VAL A 46 -33.77 -37.21 -16.50
N ALA A 47 -33.78 -36.16 -17.32
CA ALA A 47 -34.22 -36.16 -18.72
C ALA A 47 -33.10 -35.51 -19.59
N PRO A 48 -32.95 -35.90 -20.87
CA PRO A 48 -31.70 -35.77 -21.60
C PRO A 48 -31.39 -34.34 -22.08
N VAL A 49 -30.10 -34.09 -22.20
CA VAL A 49 -29.42 -32.86 -22.59
C VAL A 49 -29.90 -32.35 -23.96
N ASP A 50 -30.34 -31.09 -23.99
CA ASP A 50 -30.47 -30.28 -25.20
C ASP A 50 -29.33 -29.26 -25.21
N ASP A 51 -28.45 -29.36 -26.21
CA ASP A 51 -27.29 -28.49 -26.46
C ASP A 51 -27.77 -27.13 -26.98
N SER A 52 -28.33 -26.30 -26.10
CA SER A 52 -28.65 -24.89 -26.41
C SER A 52 -28.83 -23.98 -25.19
N ALA A 53 -28.06 -24.15 -24.11
CA ALA A 53 -28.11 -23.23 -22.97
C ALA A 53 -27.08 -22.10 -23.09
N ARG A 54 -27.58 -20.90 -23.41
CA ARG A 54 -26.87 -19.62 -23.48
C ARG A 54 -26.05 -19.34 -22.23
N VAL A 55 -24.84 -18.78 -22.44
CA VAL A 55 -24.10 -17.95 -21.47
C VAL A 55 -25.09 -17.02 -20.75
N PRO A 56 -25.04 -16.86 -19.41
CA PRO A 56 -25.88 -15.88 -18.74
C PRO A 56 -25.52 -14.48 -19.27
N GLN A 57 -26.41 -13.89 -20.07
CA GLN A 57 -26.38 -12.46 -20.32
C GLN A 57 -26.63 -11.78 -18.97
N PHE A 58 -25.59 -11.24 -18.37
CA PHE A 58 -25.73 -10.27 -17.28
C PHE A 58 -26.70 -9.19 -17.75
N ALA A 59 -27.82 -9.08 -17.03
CA ALA A 59 -28.83 -8.08 -17.31
C ALA A 59 -28.16 -6.69 -17.30
N LYS A 60 -28.11 -6.06 -18.48
CA LYS A 60 -27.77 -4.64 -18.61
C LYS A 60 -28.89 -3.85 -17.95
N SER A 61 -28.78 -3.56 -16.66
CA SER A 61 -29.53 -2.45 -16.06
C SER A 61 -28.85 -1.16 -16.53
N SER A 62 -29.36 -0.58 -17.60
CA SER A 62 -28.90 0.70 -18.14
C SER A 62 -29.29 1.87 -17.23
N CYS A 63 -28.53 2.06 -16.15
CA CYS A 63 -28.34 3.37 -15.54
C CYS A 63 -27.06 3.95 -16.14
N GLY A 64 -27.17 4.60 -17.30
CA GLY A 64 -26.05 5.21 -18.00
C GLY A 64 -25.52 6.50 -17.36
N SER A 65 -25.77 6.74 -16.08
CA SER A 65 -25.47 8.03 -15.42
C SER A 65 -24.66 7.93 -14.12
N CYS A 66 -24.30 6.74 -13.63
CA CYS A 66 -23.43 6.65 -12.45
C CYS A 66 -22.05 6.09 -12.82
N GLY A 67 -21.01 6.88 -12.60
CA GLY A 67 -19.62 6.54 -12.95
C GLY A 67 -19.05 5.36 -12.14
N SER A 68 -19.74 4.90 -11.09
CA SER A 68 -19.34 3.75 -10.28
C SER A 68 -19.55 2.40 -10.98
N PHE A 69 -20.60 2.22 -11.80
CA PHE A 69 -20.79 0.99 -12.57
C PHE A 69 -19.77 0.88 -13.71
N ALA A 70 -19.46 1.99 -14.39
CA ALA A 70 -18.47 2.02 -15.46
C ALA A 70 -17.06 1.60 -15.00
N PHE A 71 -16.62 2.07 -13.81
CA PHE A 71 -15.32 1.69 -13.24
C PHE A 71 -15.24 0.17 -12.98
N ARG A 72 -16.25 -0.38 -12.32
CA ARG A 72 -16.31 -1.81 -12.00
C ARG A 72 -16.33 -2.65 -13.28
N ASP A 73 -17.18 -2.31 -14.23
CA ASP A 73 -17.36 -3.08 -15.47
C ASP A 73 -16.11 -3.03 -16.35
N GLU A 74 -15.44 -1.88 -16.41
CA GLU A 74 -14.18 -1.77 -17.13
C GLU A 74 -13.07 -2.60 -16.45
N PHE A 75 -12.95 -2.50 -15.13
CA PHE A 75 -11.99 -3.31 -14.38
C PHE A 75 -12.24 -4.81 -14.60
N LEU A 76 -13.51 -5.24 -14.52
CA LEU A 76 -13.91 -6.63 -14.76
C LEU A 76 -13.60 -7.09 -16.19
N THR A 77 -13.89 -6.25 -17.17
CA THR A 77 -13.62 -6.55 -18.59
C THR A 77 -12.12 -6.74 -18.81
N TRP A 78 -11.31 -5.85 -18.23
CA TRP A 78 -9.86 -6.00 -18.25
C TRP A 78 -9.41 -7.27 -17.53
N LEU A 79 -9.95 -7.53 -16.33
CA LEU A 79 -9.59 -8.69 -15.52
C LEU A 79 -9.91 -10.01 -16.24
N GLN A 80 -11.09 -10.11 -16.87
CA GLN A 80 -11.53 -11.25 -17.68
C GLN A 80 -10.63 -11.51 -18.90
N LYS A 81 -10.11 -10.44 -19.51
CA LYS A 81 -9.21 -10.54 -20.64
C LYS A 81 -7.82 -11.03 -20.21
N GLU A 82 -7.35 -10.56 -19.07
CA GLU A 82 -5.98 -10.74 -18.64
C GLU A 82 -5.76 -11.94 -17.71
N CYS A 83 -6.78 -12.37 -16.98
CA CYS A 83 -6.74 -13.42 -15.96
C CYS A 83 -7.94 -14.37 -16.11
N ILE A 84 -7.90 -15.54 -15.47
CA ILE A 84 -9.11 -16.34 -15.22
C ILE A 84 -9.75 -15.72 -13.98
N PRO A 85 -10.87 -14.99 -14.09
CA PRO A 85 -11.52 -14.41 -12.92
C PRO A 85 -12.19 -15.52 -12.12
N HIS A 86 -12.02 -15.49 -10.80
CA HIS A 86 -12.89 -16.23 -9.89
C HIS A 86 -14.17 -15.43 -9.66
N GLU A 87 -15.24 -16.11 -9.25
CA GLU A 87 -16.44 -15.40 -8.80
C GLU A 87 -16.06 -14.42 -7.69
N PRO A 88 -16.59 -13.18 -7.72
CA PRO A 88 -16.31 -12.21 -6.68
C PRO A 88 -16.74 -12.77 -5.34
N LEU A 89 -15.82 -12.76 -4.38
CA LEU A 89 -16.18 -13.06 -3.00
C LEU A 89 -16.91 -11.83 -2.46
N MET A 90 -18.24 -11.91 -2.41
CA MET A 90 -19.03 -10.95 -1.65
C MET A 90 -18.82 -11.28 -0.17
N LEU A 91 -17.75 -10.76 0.43
CA LEU A 91 -17.65 -10.75 1.89
C LEU A 91 -18.85 -9.95 2.41
N PRO A 92 -19.50 -10.39 3.51
CA PRO A 92 -20.55 -9.59 4.15
C PRO A 92 -19.96 -8.24 4.55
N LEU A 93 -20.22 -7.22 3.73
CA LEU A 93 -19.65 -5.88 3.86
C LEU A 93 -20.24 -5.10 5.04
N ASP A 94 -21.33 -5.60 5.62
CA ASP A 94 -22.06 -4.95 6.72
C ASP A 94 -21.23 -4.85 8.01
N ASP A 95 -20.25 -5.76 8.22
CA ASP A 95 -19.32 -5.71 9.35
C ASP A 95 -18.07 -4.83 9.08
N TYR A 96 -17.89 -4.33 7.84
CA TYR A 96 -16.64 -3.68 7.40
C TYR A 96 -16.81 -2.26 6.82
N ALA A 97 -18.04 -1.79 6.59
CA ALA A 97 -18.31 -0.47 6.03
C ALA A 97 -17.84 0.66 6.95
N THR A 98 -17.00 1.57 6.44
CA THR A 98 -16.58 2.80 7.15
C THR A 98 -16.51 3.98 6.18
N PRO A 99 -16.53 5.23 6.66
CA PRO A 99 -16.29 6.42 5.82
C PRO A 99 -14.97 6.35 5.03
N LEU A 100 -13.98 5.63 5.56
CA LEU A 100 -12.68 5.36 4.94
C LEU A 100 -12.73 4.35 3.79
N PHE A 101 -13.56 3.33 3.94
CA PHE A 101 -13.71 2.20 3.01
C PHE A 101 -15.19 1.94 2.85
N PRO A 102 -15.86 2.64 1.91
CA PRO A 102 -17.26 2.38 1.63
C PRO A 102 -17.43 0.93 1.17
N PRO A 103 -18.61 0.33 1.36
CA PRO A 103 -18.86 -1.01 0.87
C PRO A 103 -18.58 -1.08 -0.64
N GLY A 104 -17.65 -1.95 -1.02
CA GLY A 104 -17.17 -2.10 -2.40
C GLY A 104 -16.86 -3.55 -2.71
N PRO A 105 -16.97 -3.98 -3.99
CA PRO A 105 -16.71 -5.37 -4.35
C PRO A 105 -15.22 -5.71 -4.16
N ILE A 106 -14.98 -6.92 -3.64
CA ILE A 106 -13.64 -7.50 -3.49
C ILE A 106 -13.48 -8.61 -4.52
N TYR A 107 -12.39 -8.54 -5.27
CA TYR A 107 -12.06 -9.51 -6.31
C TYR A 107 -10.80 -10.27 -5.94
N LEU A 108 -10.88 -11.60 -6.01
CA LEU A 108 -9.70 -12.45 -5.89
C LEU A 108 -9.06 -12.59 -7.27
N ILE A 109 -7.76 -12.30 -7.36
CA ILE A 109 -7.02 -12.30 -8.62
C ILE A 109 -5.85 -13.27 -8.52
N GLY A 110 -5.80 -14.21 -9.46
CA GLY A 110 -4.74 -15.20 -9.55
C GLY A 110 -5.28 -16.61 -9.38
N ASP A 111 -4.37 -17.56 -9.23
CA ASP A 111 -4.71 -18.98 -9.02
C ASP A 111 -5.01 -19.22 -7.52
N PRO A 112 -6.14 -19.83 -7.14
CA PRO A 112 -6.54 -20.02 -5.73
C PRO A 112 -5.59 -20.89 -4.93
N GLU A 113 -4.79 -21.73 -5.59
CA GLU A 113 -3.83 -22.61 -4.93
C GLU A 113 -2.47 -21.95 -4.72
N THR A 114 -2.15 -20.90 -5.49
CA THR A 114 -0.79 -20.33 -5.56
C THR A 114 -0.72 -18.83 -5.36
N THR A 115 -1.84 -18.11 -5.48
CA THR A 115 -1.91 -16.65 -5.43
C THR A 115 -3.05 -16.18 -4.55
N ASN A 116 -2.68 -15.54 -3.43
CA ASN A 116 -3.65 -14.93 -2.55
C ASN A 116 -3.59 -13.40 -2.73
N LEU A 117 -4.17 -12.85 -3.82
CA LEU A 117 -4.33 -11.41 -3.99
C LEU A 117 -5.81 -11.02 -4.00
N ALA A 118 -6.20 -10.15 -3.07
CA ALA A 118 -7.52 -9.55 -2.98
C ALA A 118 -7.45 -8.07 -3.40
N VAL A 119 -8.32 -7.66 -4.31
CA VAL A 119 -8.43 -6.27 -4.76
C VAL A 119 -9.79 -5.71 -4.37
N HIS A 120 -9.79 -4.73 -3.47
CA HIS A 120 -10.96 -3.98 -3.06
C HIS A 120 -11.10 -2.73 -3.96
N LEU A 121 -12.18 -2.65 -4.72
CA LEU A 121 -12.45 -1.48 -5.57
C LEU A 121 -13.11 -0.36 -4.75
N LEU A 122 -12.44 0.79 -4.67
CA LEU A 122 -12.92 1.97 -3.97
C LEU A 122 -13.47 2.99 -4.96
N ALA A 123 -14.80 3.00 -5.10
CA ALA A 123 -15.50 3.95 -5.95
C ALA A 123 -15.41 5.38 -5.37
N THR A 124 -15.40 6.37 -6.27
CA THR A 124 -15.53 7.78 -5.88
C THR A 124 -16.92 8.01 -5.28
N PRO A 125 -17.03 8.55 -4.06
CA PRO A 125 -18.33 8.86 -3.49
C PRO A 125 -19.09 9.86 -4.38
N GLN A 126 -20.18 9.42 -5.00
CA GLN A 126 -21.04 10.31 -5.82
C GLN A 126 -21.96 11.17 -4.94
N GLN A 127 -22.22 10.73 -3.72
CA GLN A 127 -22.90 11.49 -2.68
C GLN A 127 -21.99 11.55 -1.45
N SER A 128 -22.03 12.66 -0.71
CA SER A 128 -21.36 12.75 0.59
C SER A 128 -21.90 11.62 1.47
N PRO A 129 -21.07 10.91 2.26
CA PRO A 129 -21.54 9.89 3.19
C PRO A 129 -22.27 10.59 4.35
N LEU A 130 -23.44 11.16 4.07
CA LEU A 130 -24.42 11.53 5.06
C LEU A 130 -25.01 10.22 5.57
N PHE A 131 -24.32 9.60 6.51
CA PHE A 131 -24.91 8.50 7.27
C PHE A 131 -26.01 9.10 8.15
N GLU A 132 -27.19 8.49 8.13
CA GLU A 132 -28.20 8.72 9.16
C GLU A 132 -27.56 8.46 10.52
N HIS A 133 -27.38 9.51 11.31
CA HIS A 133 -26.74 9.50 12.63
C HIS A 133 -27.46 8.63 13.68
N SER A 134 -28.55 7.95 13.33
CA SER A 134 -29.46 7.29 14.27
C SER A 134 -28.93 6.00 14.91
N LYS A 135 -27.66 5.62 14.71
CA LYS A 135 -27.05 4.42 15.31
C LYS A 135 -25.67 4.63 15.96
N VAL A 136 -25.19 5.87 16.07
CA VAL A 136 -23.85 6.17 16.64
C VAL A 136 -23.86 6.26 18.17
N ASP A 137 -25.04 6.36 18.79
CA ASP A 137 -25.19 6.58 20.25
C ASP A 137 -24.79 5.40 21.15
N GLU A 138 -24.53 4.20 20.61
CA GLU A 138 -24.06 3.06 21.43
C GLU A 138 -22.53 2.93 21.49
N ALA A 139 -21.78 3.52 20.55
CA ALA A 139 -20.31 3.43 20.51
C ALA A 139 -19.60 4.42 21.47
N SER A 140 -20.30 5.44 21.94
CA SER A 140 -19.77 6.51 22.81
C SER A 140 -19.58 6.11 24.28
N LYS A 141 -19.87 4.85 24.66
CA LYS A 141 -19.79 4.37 26.06
C LYS A 141 -18.53 3.59 26.42
N ILE A 142 -17.60 3.35 25.49
CA ILE A 142 -16.37 2.61 25.79
C ILE A 142 -15.23 3.61 25.98
N ASN A 143 -15.12 4.14 27.19
CA ASN A 143 -13.97 4.90 27.64
C ASN A 143 -13.07 3.97 28.47
N GLU A 144 -12.32 3.08 27.80
CA GLU A 144 -11.29 2.27 28.44
C GLU A 144 -9.90 2.67 27.95
N LYS A 145 -9.00 2.86 28.91
CA LYS A 145 -7.59 3.19 28.71
C LYS A 145 -6.94 2.21 27.72
N LEU A 146 -6.27 2.79 26.73
CA LEU A 146 -5.42 2.09 25.76
C LEU A 146 -4.40 1.17 26.48
N PRO A 147 -4.37 -0.14 26.18
CA PRO A 147 -3.29 -1.03 26.62
C PRO A 147 -2.04 -0.86 25.73
N ASP A 148 -0.88 -1.10 26.34
CA ASP A 148 0.49 -0.86 25.82
C ASP A 148 0.81 -1.28 24.37
N ASP A 149 1.77 -0.53 23.80
CA ASP A 149 2.43 -0.62 22.50
C ASP A 149 2.94 -2.03 22.11
N ASN A 150 2.13 -2.84 21.41
CA ASN A 150 2.59 -4.02 20.68
C ASN A 150 2.25 -3.98 19.15
N PRO A 151 3.24 -3.67 18.26
CA PRO A 151 3.18 -3.63 16.79
C PRO A 151 2.43 -4.74 16.07
N SER A 152 2.37 -5.93 16.69
CA SER A 152 1.84 -7.14 16.05
C SER A 152 0.31 -7.25 16.06
N ARG A 153 -0.42 -6.42 16.82
CA ARG A 153 -1.88 -6.56 16.98
C ARG A 153 -2.73 -5.66 16.07
N TRP A 154 -2.17 -4.63 15.45
CA TRP A 154 -2.97 -3.54 14.86
C TRP A 154 -3.31 -3.67 13.38
N SER A 155 -2.89 -4.76 12.72
CA SER A 155 -3.05 -4.92 11.27
C SER A 155 -4.40 -5.51 10.84
N ALA A 156 -5.08 -6.28 11.68
CA ALA A 156 -6.09 -7.23 11.23
C ALA A 156 -7.30 -6.68 10.45
N VAL A 157 -7.80 -5.48 10.78
CA VAL A 157 -9.08 -4.99 10.23
C VAL A 157 -8.95 -4.23 8.92
N LEU A 158 -7.74 -3.76 8.59
CA LEU A 158 -7.47 -2.98 7.38
C LEU A 158 -6.54 -3.68 6.40
N THR A 159 -5.79 -4.69 6.84
CA THR A 159 -5.06 -5.60 5.95
C THR A 159 -5.74 -6.97 5.81
N GLY A 160 -6.96 -7.12 6.32
CA GLY A 160 -7.77 -8.34 6.19
C GLY A 160 -7.06 -9.60 6.68
N ASP A 161 -6.38 -9.53 7.83
CA ASP A 161 -5.52 -10.60 8.36
C ASP A 161 -6.29 -11.86 8.80
N PHE A 162 -7.60 -11.87 8.62
CA PHE A 162 -8.43 -13.06 8.79
C PHE A 162 -8.35 -14.01 7.59
N LEU A 163 -7.77 -13.56 6.47
CA LEU A 163 -7.58 -14.33 5.25
C LEU A 163 -6.10 -14.22 4.83
N ASP A 164 -5.48 -15.30 4.37
CA ASP A 164 -4.06 -15.37 3.94
C ASP A 164 -3.76 -14.58 2.64
N TYR A 165 -4.46 -13.47 2.39
CA TYR A 165 -4.40 -12.67 1.17
C TYR A 165 -3.58 -11.39 1.34
N GLN A 166 -2.86 -11.04 0.28
CA GLN A 166 -2.36 -9.69 0.07
C GLN A 166 -3.51 -8.81 -0.41
N TRP A 167 -3.70 -7.67 0.25
CA TRP A 167 -4.77 -6.72 -0.08
C TRP A 167 -4.25 -5.56 -0.90
N ILE A 168 -5.04 -5.16 -1.90
CA ILE A 168 -4.88 -3.91 -2.64
C ILE A 168 -6.18 -3.13 -2.57
N HIS A 169 -6.07 -1.86 -2.20
CA HIS A 169 -7.15 -0.89 -2.28
C HIS A 169 -7.00 -0.10 -3.57
N LEU A 170 -7.81 -0.44 -4.57
CA LEU A 170 -7.75 0.19 -5.88
C LEU A 170 -8.81 1.29 -5.98
N HIS A 171 -8.35 2.54 -5.91
CA HIS A 171 -9.20 3.69 -6.09
C HIS A 171 -9.60 3.92 -7.54
N GLN A 172 -10.87 4.28 -7.74
CA GLN A 172 -11.45 4.62 -9.05
C GLN A 172 -10.65 5.70 -9.77
N ASP A 173 -10.30 6.80 -9.11
CA ASP A 173 -9.59 7.91 -9.75
C ASP A 173 -8.18 7.52 -10.23
N ILE A 174 -7.54 6.57 -9.53
CA ILE A 174 -6.24 6.03 -9.94
C ILE A 174 -6.39 5.08 -11.15
N TRP A 175 -7.46 4.30 -11.21
CA TRP A 175 -7.76 3.43 -12.36
C TRP A 175 -8.21 4.21 -13.60
N SER A 176 -9.01 5.25 -13.41
CA SER A 176 -9.52 6.10 -14.48
C SER A 176 -8.47 7.08 -15.04
N SER A 177 -7.35 7.26 -14.35
CA SER A 177 -6.25 8.12 -14.81
C SER A 177 -5.46 7.46 -15.95
N GLU A 178 -5.47 8.07 -17.13
CA GLU A 178 -4.76 7.56 -18.32
C GLU A 178 -3.27 7.27 -18.06
N ASP A 179 -2.55 8.21 -17.45
CA ASP A 179 -1.11 8.08 -17.20
C ASP A 179 -0.76 7.01 -16.15
N LYS A 180 -1.71 6.67 -15.26
CA LYS A 180 -1.48 5.75 -14.13
C LYS A 180 -2.07 4.38 -14.36
N LYS A 181 -3.13 4.26 -15.16
CA LYS A 181 -3.87 3.03 -15.39
C LYS A 181 -2.98 1.90 -15.87
N ASP A 182 -2.09 2.18 -16.81
CA ASP A 182 -1.14 1.17 -17.28
C ASP A 182 -0.14 0.75 -16.19
N ILE A 183 0.32 1.69 -15.36
CA ILE A 183 1.19 1.39 -14.21
C ILE A 183 0.44 0.49 -13.21
N VAL A 184 -0.84 0.77 -12.96
CA VAL A 184 -1.71 -0.04 -12.11
C VAL A 184 -1.86 -1.45 -12.66
N LYS A 185 -2.20 -1.59 -13.95
CA LYS A 185 -2.31 -2.89 -14.63
C LYS A 185 -1.01 -3.68 -14.51
N ALA A 186 0.13 -3.06 -14.82
CA ALA A 186 1.45 -3.67 -14.69
C ALA A 186 1.72 -4.20 -13.27
N ARG A 187 1.41 -3.39 -12.25
CA ARG A 187 1.58 -3.76 -10.83
C ARG A 187 0.69 -4.94 -10.44
N LEU A 188 -0.58 -4.92 -10.85
CA LEU A 188 -1.52 -5.99 -10.58
C LEU A 188 -1.03 -7.29 -11.21
N LEU A 189 -0.69 -7.28 -12.51
CA LEU A 189 -0.18 -8.47 -13.23
C LEU A 189 1.12 -9.02 -12.64
N ALA A 190 2.03 -8.14 -12.22
CA ALA A 190 3.27 -8.55 -11.59
C ALA A 190 3.04 -9.18 -10.21
N LYS A 191 2.05 -8.70 -9.44
CA LYS A 191 1.73 -9.21 -8.10
C LYS A 191 0.90 -10.49 -8.13
N SER A 192 -0.15 -10.56 -8.97
CA SER A 192 -1.04 -11.72 -9.01
C SER A 192 -0.50 -12.86 -9.85
N LEU A 193 0.00 -12.57 -11.06
CA LEU A 193 0.35 -13.63 -12.03
C LEU A 193 1.85 -13.78 -12.24
N GLN A 194 2.66 -12.97 -11.54
CA GLN A 194 4.09 -12.83 -11.82
C GLN A 194 4.35 -12.55 -13.32
N ARG A 195 3.39 -11.90 -13.99
CA ARG A 195 3.44 -11.65 -15.43
C ARG A 195 4.08 -10.28 -15.67
N VAL A 196 5.21 -10.32 -16.36
CA VAL A 196 5.98 -9.13 -16.76
C VAL A 196 6.49 -9.33 -18.18
N SER A 197 6.60 -8.25 -18.95
CA SER A 197 7.09 -8.27 -20.33
C SER A 197 8.55 -8.68 -20.41
N ARG A 198 9.37 -8.23 -19.46
CA ARG A 198 10.80 -8.52 -19.42
C ARG A 198 11.32 -8.69 -18.00
N ARG A 199 12.18 -9.69 -17.81
CA ARG A 199 12.90 -9.92 -16.56
C ARG A 199 14.38 -9.59 -16.73
N HIS A 200 14.82 -8.55 -16.03
CA HIS A 200 16.23 -8.21 -15.90
C HIS A 200 16.77 -8.81 -14.61
N PHE A 201 18.00 -9.30 -14.65
CA PHE A 201 18.73 -9.69 -13.45
C PHE A 201 19.75 -8.63 -13.10
N ALA A 202 19.82 -8.20 -11.85
CA ALA A 202 20.73 -7.14 -11.40
C ALA A 202 22.21 -7.42 -11.77
N ARG A 203 22.66 -8.68 -11.86
CA ARG A 203 24.03 -9.03 -12.33
C ARG A 203 24.32 -8.58 -13.77
N LYS A 204 23.27 -8.50 -14.61
CA LYS A 204 23.32 -8.07 -16.02
C LYS A 204 23.13 -6.56 -16.20
N THR A 205 23.09 -5.79 -15.12
CA THR A 205 22.99 -4.32 -15.19
C THR A 205 24.28 -3.64 -14.73
N VAL A 206 24.40 -2.35 -14.94
CA VAL A 206 25.41 -1.45 -14.36
C VAL A 206 24.66 -0.39 -13.56
N VAL A 207 25.11 -0.10 -12.34
CA VAL A 207 24.54 0.97 -11.53
C VAL A 207 25.33 2.26 -11.74
N ARG A 208 24.64 3.39 -11.90
CA ARG A 208 25.26 4.70 -12.08
C ARG A 208 24.48 5.78 -11.32
N ARG A 209 25.18 6.82 -10.89
CA ARG A 209 24.55 8.10 -10.56
C ARG A 209 23.94 8.69 -11.82
N ILE A 210 22.74 9.24 -11.71
CA ILE A 210 22.08 9.98 -12.80
C ILE A 210 21.67 11.36 -12.29
N ASP A 211 21.51 12.31 -13.20
CA ASP A 211 21.02 13.64 -12.85
C ASP A 211 19.52 13.64 -12.47
N ALA A 212 19.10 14.72 -11.81
CA ALA A 212 17.73 14.85 -11.35
C ALA A 212 16.68 14.88 -12.48
N PRO A 213 16.90 15.59 -13.62
CA PRO A 213 15.99 15.54 -14.77
C PRO A 213 15.76 14.13 -15.31
N THR A 214 16.83 13.36 -15.56
CA THR A 214 16.74 11.98 -16.06
C THR A 214 15.95 11.10 -15.10
N GLY A 215 16.24 11.20 -13.80
CA GLY A 215 15.49 10.47 -12.79
C GLY A 215 14.02 10.87 -12.71
N ALA A 216 13.73 12.17 -12.84
CA ALA A 216 12.36 12.68 -12.81
C ALA A 216 11.54 12.16 -13.99
N THR A 217 12.08 12.25 -15.22
CA THR A 217 11.43 11.70 -16.42
C THR A 217 11.09 10.23 -16.25
N PHE A 218 12.06 9.42 -15.78
CA PHE A 218 11.84 7.99 -15.55
C PHE A 218 10.73 7.73 -14.50
N LEU A 219 10.76 8.46 -13.38
CA LEU A 219 9.77 8.29 -12.32
C LEU A 219 8.37 8.72 -12.75
N HIS A 220 8.23 9.79 -13.54
CA HIS A 220 6.91 10.19 -14.08
C HIS A 220 6.32 9.12 -15.00
N GLN A 221 7.16 8.42 -15.78
CA GLN A 221 6.72 7.40 -16.73
C GLN A 221 6.39 6.05 -16.06
N HIS A 222 7.06 5.73 -14.95
CA HIS A 222 7.04 4.36 -14.42
C HIS A 222 6.61 4.23 -12.95
N HIS A 223 6.65 5.32 -12.17
CA HIS A 223 6.25 5.31 -10.77
C HIS A 223 4.84 5.87 -10.61
N LEU A 224 3.96 5.14 -9.92
CA LEU A 224 2.53 5.50 -9.74
C LEU A 224 2.31 6.95 -9.25
N TRP A 225 3.17 7.37 -8.33
CA TRP A 225 3.13 8.68 -7.70
C TRP A 225 4.12 9.70 -8.31
N GLY A 226 4.72 9.37 -9.45
CA GLY A 226 5.66 10.24 -10.17
C GLY A 226 6.95 10.59 -9.41
N ALA A 227 7.66 11.59 -9.96
CA ALA A 227 8.90 12.08 -9.39
C ALA A 227 8.69 12.93 -8.13
N THR A 228 9.74 13.06 -7.34
CA THR A 228 9.80 13.94 -6.17
C THR A 228 11.24 14.42 -5.98
N ARG A 229 11.42 15.49 -5.20
CA ARG A 229 12.76 16.03 -4.95
C ARG A 229 13.61 15.01 -4.21
N ALA A 230 14.82 14.80 -4.72
CA ALA A 230 15.82 13.92 -4.13
C ALA A 230 17.20 14.55 -4.23
N LYS A 231 18.07 14.27 -3.25
CA LYS A 231 19.48 14.66 -3.31
C LYS A 231 20.29 13.67 -4.14
N TYR A 232 19.89 12.41 -4.08
CA TYR A 232 20.61 11.31 -4.65
C TYR A 232 19.72 10.50 -5.59
N THR A 233 20.16 10.32 -6.83
CA THR A 233 19.45 9.52 -7.84
C THR A 233 20.40 8.50 -8.44
N TYR A 234 19.96 7.24 -8.48
CA TYR A 234 20.69 6.12 -9.04
C TYR A 234 19.84 5.41 -10.08
N GLY A 235 20.47 5.04 -11.19
CA GLY A 235 19.86 4.26 -12.27
C GLY A 235 20.54 2.91 -12.45
N LEU A 236 19.77 1.90 -12.84
CA LEU A 236 20.28 0.63 -13.37
C LEU A 236 20.18 0.63 -14.88
N PHE A 237 21.31 0.40 -15.54
CA PHE A 237 21.39 0.30 -16.99
C PHE A 237 21.61 -1.15 -17.41
N SER A 238 20.85 -1.65 -18.37
CA SER A 238 21.10 -2.96 -18.99
C SER A 238 22.50 -2.99 -19.61
N LYS A 239 23.32 -4.01 -19.33
CA LYS A 239 24.64 -4.14 -19.97
C LYS A 239 24.53 -4.36 -21.48
N ALA A 240 23.48 -5.05 -21.91
CA ALA A 240 23.30 -5.43 -23.32
C ALA A 240 22.78 -4.28 -24.17
N THR A 241 21.80 -3.52 -23.65
CA THR A 241 21.11 -2.47 -24.42
C THR A 241 21.49 -1.06 -24.00
N GLN A 242 22.18 -0.89 -22.85
CA GLN A 242 22.42 0.40 -22.20
C GLN A 242 21.15 1.18 -21.83
N GLU A 243 19.98 0.55 -21.88
CA GLU A 243 18.71 1.14 -21.47
C GLU A 243 18.63 1.30 -19.94
N LEU A 244 18.07 2.40 -19.47
CA LEU A 244 17.74 2.62 -18.05
C LEU A 244 16.51 1.75 -17.71
N VAL A 245 16.66 0.80 -16.80
CA VAL A 245 15.63 -0.21 -16.47
C VAL A 245 15.06 -0.08 -15.06
N ALA A 246 15.70 0.68 -14.18
CA ALA A 246 15.19 1.00 -12.85
C ALA A 246 15.86 2.24 -12.26
N VAL A 247 15.15 2.94 -11.38
CA VAL A 247 15.64 4.12 -10.66
C VAL A 247 15.32 4.02 -9.17
N ALA A 248 16.25 4.47 -8.34
CA ALA A 248 16.03 4.76 -6.92
C ALA A 248 16.47 6.17 -6.57
N THR A 249 15.71 6.83 -5.69
CA THR A 249 16.01 8.18 -5.21
C THR A 249 16.10 8.24 -3.70
N PHE A 250 17.03 9.04 -3.18
CA PHE A 250 17.28 9.18 -1.75
C PHE A 250 17.37 10.65 -1.32
N SER A 251 16.96 10.90 -0.08
CA SER A 251 16.99 12.21 0.55
C SER A 251 18.41 12.65 0.92
N PRO A 252 18.64 13.96 1.14
CA PRO A 252 19.88 14.40 1.78
C PRO A 252 19.98 13.81 3.19
N ARG A 253 21.19 13.86 3.76
CA ARG A 253 21.42 13.41 5.13
C ARG A 253 20.53 14.19 6.09
N ARG A 254 19.81 13.47 6.94
CA ARG A 254 19.12 14.03 8.11
C ARG A 254 20.00 13.88 9.34
N HIS A 255 20.00 14.90 10.19
CA HIS A 255 20.64 14.81 11.51
C HIS A 255 19.60 14.29 12.49
N VAL A 256 19.68 13.00 12.79
CA VAL A 256 18.79 12.33 13.75
C VAL A 256 19.66 11.80 14.87
N MET A 257 19.29 12.09 16.11
CA MET A 257 19.83 11.42 17.28
C MET A 257 18.97 10.19 17.55
N ARG A 258 19.57 9.05 17.87
CA ARG A 258 18.84 7.83 18.28
C ARG A 258 19.55 7.24 19.49
N CYS A 259 18.84 7.03 20.58
CA CYS A 259 19.43 6.54 21.84
C CYS A 259 20.70 7.31 22.27
N GLY A 260 20.67 8.65 22.14
CA GLY A 260 21.81 9.51 22.48
C GLY A 260 22.97 9.53 21.47
N GLN A 261 22.90 8.76 20.39
CA GLN A 261 23.94 8.70 19.35
C GLN A 261 23.53 9.43 18.06
N LYS A 262 24.48 10.03 17.36
CA LYS A 262 24.23 10.76 16.12
C LYS A 262 24.22 9.81 14.92
N PHE A 263 23.08 9.71 14.24
CA PHE A 263 22.91 8.91 13.05
C PHE A 263 22.99 9.75 11.77
N ARG A 264 23.65 9.21 10.74
CA ARG A 264 23.59 9.62 9.35
C ARG A 264 22.38 8.97 8.69
N SER A 265 21.20 9.43 9.07
CA SER A 265 19.92 8.91 8.56
C SER A 265 19.62 9.46 7.17
N HIS A 266 19.10 8.60 6.30
CA HIS A 266 18.62 8.96 4.96
C HIS A 266 17.26 8.32 4.71
N GLU A 267 16.57 8.77 3.66
CA GLU A 267 15.30 8.21 3.24
C GLU A 267 15.43 7.68 1.82
N LEU A 268 14.97 6.46 1.58
CA LEU A 268 14.68 5.98 0.23
C LEU A 268 13.29 6.51 -0.13
N ILE A 269 13.25 7.43 -1.09
CA ILE A 269 12.01 8.18 -1.38
C ILE A 269 11.18 7.46 -2.44
N ARG A 270 11.84 6.97 -3.50
CA ARG A 270 11.19 6.24 -4.60
C ARG A 270 12.08 5.13 -5.11
N TYR A 271 11.47 4.02 -5.49
CA TYR A 271 12.06 3.00 -6.34
C TYR A 271 11.02 2.52 -7.36
N CYS A 272 11.39 2.40 -8.62
CA CYS A 272 10.63 1.63 -9.60
C CYS A 272 11.54 1.04 -10.68
N ALA A 273 11.09 -0.08 -11.26
CA ALA A 273 11.58 -0.56 -12.55
C ALA A 273 10.79 0.08 -13.69
N CYS A 274 11.21 -0.13 -14.94
CA CYS A 274 10.37 0.16 -16.10
C CYS A 274 9.00 -0.49 -15.94
N ARG A 275 7.95 0.23 -16.35
CA ARG A 275 6.59 -0.29 -16.40
C ARG A 275 6.56 -1.61 -17.19
N ASP A 276 5.76 -2.56 -16.73
CA ASP A 276 5.64 -3.92 -17.28
C ASP A 276 6.89 -4.81 -17.14
N GLU A 277 8.04 -4.28 -16.73
CA GLU A 277 9.27 -5.04 -16.53
C GLU A 277 9.56 -5.30 -15.05
N HIS A 278 10.44 -6.26 -14.77
CA HIS A 278 10.91 -6.53 -13.43
C HIS A 278 12.43 -6.70 -13.39
N VAL A 279 13.06 -6.05 -12.41
CA VAL A 279 14.50 -6.19 -12.15
C VAL A 279 14.72 -6.99 -10.87
N VAL A 280 15.00 -8.29 -11.03
CA VAL A 280 15.29 -9.18 -9.91
C VAL A 280 16.59 -8.73 -9.21
N GLY A 281 16.48 -8.39 -7.93
CA GLY A 281 17.58 -7.83 -7.12
C GLY A 281 17.92 -6.37 -7.45
N GLY A 282 17.07 -5.68 -8.22
CA GLY A 282 17.32 -4.30 -8.67
C GLY A 282 17.46 -3.31 -7.52
N ILE A 283 16.47 -3.29 -6.62
CA ILE A 283 16.49 -2.44 -5.44
C ILE A 283 17.69 -2.72 -4.52
N THR A 284 18.02 -3.99 -4.29
CA THR A 284 19.19 -4.39 -3.48
C THR A 284 20.48 -3.81 -4.04
N LYS A 285 20.65 -3.86 -5.38
CA LYS A 285 21.84 -3.33 -6.04
C LYS A 285 21.91 -1.80 -5.99
N LEU A 286 20.78 -1.12 -6.09
CA LEU A 286 20.69 0.34 -5.95
C LEU A 286 20.98 0.79 -4.52
N LEU A 287 20.41 0.10 -3.52
CA LEU A 287 20.71 0.32 -2.10
C LEU A 287 22.19 0.10 -1.81
N ALA A 288 22.79 -0.99 -2.29
CA ALA A 288 24.21 -1.25 -2.15
C ALA A 288 25.08 -0.14 -2.76
N ALA A 289 24.69 0.40 -3.92
CA ALA A 289 25.41 1.52 -4.53
C ALA A 289 25.31 2.80 -3.69
N PHE A 290 24.10 3.15 -3.22
CA PHE A 290 23.91 4.28 -2.32
C PHE A 290 24.73 4.14 -1.04
N CYS A 291 24.72 2.94 -0.44
CA CYS A 291 25.46 2.60 0.76
C CYS A 291 26.97 2.77 0.56
N ARG A 292 27.53 2.26 -0.55
CA ARG A 292 28.95 2.47 -0.91
C ARG A 292 29.33 3.94 -1.05
N ASP A 293 28.45 4.76 -1.59
CA ASP A 293 28.80 6.14 -1.92
C ASP A 293 28.63 7.10 -0.73
N VAL A 294 27.62 6.84 0.13
CA VAL A 294 27.14 7.81 1.13
C VAL A 294 27.43 7.39 2.57
N ALA A 295 27.63 6.10 2.80
CA ALA A 295 27.80 5.50 4.13
C ALA A 295 26.74 5.95 5.15
N PRO A 296 25.44 5.63 4.92
CA PRO A 296 24.37 5.93 5.87
C PRO A 296 24.47 5.04 7.12
N ASP A 297 23.98 5.50 8.26
CA ASP A 297 23.83 4.64 9.44
C ASP A 297 22.49 3.90 9.42
N ASP A 298 21.45 4.56 8.91
CA ASP A 298 20.14 3.99 8.67
C ASP A 298 19.50 4.55 7.39
N ILE A 299 18.54 3.80 6.85
CA ILE A 299 17.68 4.23 5.75
C ILE A 299 16.23 4.03 6.16
N VAL A 300 15.44 5.09 6.11
CA VAL A 300 14.00 5.06 6.35
C VAL A 300 13.25 5.01 5.01
N THR A 301 12.10 4.37 4.96
CA THR A 301 11.18 4.44 3.81
C THR A 301 9.74 4.38 4.29
N CYS A 302 8.83 4.90 3.46
CA CYS A 302 7.39 4.84 3.69
C CYS A 302 6.74 3.97 2.61
N ILE A 303 5.85 3.09 3.01
CA ILE A 303 5.10 2.19 2.13
C ILE A 303 3.63 2.54 2.21
N ASP A 304 3.04 2.74 1.05
CA ASP A 304 1.62 2.95 0.86
C ASP A 304 0.88 1.62 1.01
N ARG A 305 0.01 1.52 2.02
CA ARG A 305 -0.71 0.29 2.35
C ARG A 305 -1.84 -0.03 1.38
N ASP A 306 -2.22 0.89 0.49
CA ASP A 306 -3.13 0.60 -0.63
C ASP A 306 -2.58 -0.49 -1.54
N TRP A 307 -1.26 -0.75 -1.50
CA TRP A 307 -0.58 -1.71 -2.37
C TRP A 307 -0.02 -2.93 -1.63
N GLY A 308 -0.57 -3.20 -0.45
CA GLY A 308 -0.25 -4.35 0.38
C GLY A 308 0.85 -4.09 1.40
N ARG A 309 1.18 -5.15 2.14
CA ARG A 309 2.16 -5.14 3.22
C ARG A 309 3.58 -5.08 2.65
N GLY A 310 4.49 -4.49 3.41
CA GLY A 310 5.88 -4.30 3.02
C GLY A 310 6.73 -5.56 2.87
N ASP A 311 6.18 -6.75 2.66
CA ASP A 311 6.86 -8.06 2.78
C ASP A 311 8.18 -8.15 1.97
N GLY A 312 8.20 -7.57 0.78
CA GLY A 312 9.41 -7.50 -0.06
C GLY A 312 10.55 -6.70 0.59
N TRP A 313 10.23 -5.72 1.43
CA TRP A 313 11.18 -4.88 2.15
C TRP A 313 11.79 -5.58 3.36
N HIS A 314 11.01 -6.40 4.09
CA HIS A 314 11.54 -7.20 5.21
C HIS A 314 12.65 -8.15 4.75
N SER A 315 12.52 -8.71 3.54
CA SER A 315 13.57 -9.55 2.94
C SER A 315 14.92 -8.82 2.71
N LEU A 316 14.89 -7.48 2.62
CA LEU A 316 16.06 -6.62 2.49
C LEU A 316 16.63 -6.19 3.85
N GLY A 317 15.98 -6.55 4.96
CA GLY A 317 16.35 -6.19 6.33
C GLY A 317 15.67 -4.92 6.85
N PHE A 318 14.67 -4.39 6.13
CA PHE A 318 13.86 -3.31 6.69
C PHE A 318 12.93 -3.86 7.78
N GLU A 319 12.78 -3.12 8.86
CA GLU A 319 11.89 -3.43 9.97
C GLU A 319 10.78 -2.38 10.07
N THR A 320 9.56 -2.84 10.33
CA THR A 320 8.43 -1.95 10.58
C THR A 320 8.59 -1.27 11.93
N VAL A 321 8.56 0.06 11.93
CA VAL A 321 8.73 0.87 13.14
C VAL A 321 7.52 1.72 13.49
N GLN A 322 6.64 1.97 12.52
CA GLN A 322 5.43 2.75 12.78
C GLN A 322 4.37 2.53 11.70
N LEU A 323 3.12 2.43 12.13
CA LEU A 323 1.95 2.53 11.26
C LEU A 323 1.34 3.91 11.40
N MET A 324 1.11 4.57 10.27
CA MET A 324 0.42 5.84 10.18
C MET A 324 -1.05 5.59 9.84
N PRO A 325 -1.99 6.33 10.44
CA PRO A 325 -3.40 6.25 10.07
C PRO A 325 -3.61 6.69 8.61
N PRO A 326 -4.78 6.43 8.02
CA PRO A 326 -5.18 6.98 6.72
C PRO A 326 -4.96 8.49 6.61
N LEU A 327 -4.51 8.94 5.43
CA LEU A 327 -4.48 10.35 5.08
C LEU A 327 -5.63 10.71 4.15
N VAL A 328 -6.05 11.98 4.19
CA VAL A 328 -7.11 12.50 3.34
C VAL A 328 -6.58 13.21 2.09
N MET A 329 -7.21 12.94 0.96
CA MET A 329 -7.06 13.60 -0.33
C MET A 329 -8.43 14.05 -0.82
N ALA A 330 -8.46 14.98 -1.78
CA ALA A 330 -9.69 15.41 -2.44
C ALA A 330 -9.62 15.11 -3.94
N ILE A 331 -10.75 14.68 -4.51
CA ILE A 331 -10.93 14.43 -5.94
C ILE A 331 -12.16 15.15 -6.46
N ASP A 332 -12.19 15.47 -7.75
CA ASP A 332 -13.38 16.03 -8.40
C ASP A 332 -14.51 14.97 -8.43
N LYS A 333 -15.72 15.33 -8.00
CA LYS A 333 -16.90 14.44 -8.06
C LYS A 333 -17.33 14.16 -9.50
N GLN A 334 -17.18 15.17 -10.35
CA GLN A 334 -17.41 15.07 -11.77
C GLN A 334 -16.06 15.22 -12.47
N PRO A 335 -15.69 14.28 -13.34
CA PRO A 335 -14.46 14.44 -14.12
C PRO A 335 -14.58 15.68 -15.00
N ASN A 336 -13.50 16.45 -15.09
CA ASN A 336 -13.41 17.49 -16.10
C ASN A 336 -13.30 16.79 -17.46
N ILE A 337 -14.27 17.05 -18.34
CA ILE A 337 -14.21 16.64 -19.73
C ILE A 337 -13.50 17.78 -20.47
N GLU A 338 -12.19 17.64 -20.67
CA GLU A 338 -11.49 18.47 -21.65
C GLU A 338 -11.70 17.84 -23.03
N THR A 339 -12.01 18.69 -24.03
CA THR A 339 -12.30 18.41 -25.45
C THR A 339 -12.03 16.97 -25.93
N ASP A 340 -13.07 16.34 -26.50
CA ASP A 340 -13.11 14.98 -27.08
C ASP A 340 -12.49 13.89 -26.18
N GLU A 341 -13.35 13.34 -25.30
CA GLU A 341 -13.23 12.03 -24.61
C GLU A 341 -12.25 11.89 -23.43
N LYS A 342 -11.47 12.91 -23.05
CA LYS A 342 -10.54 12.76 -21.92
C LYS A 342 -11.19 13.06 -20.56
N ILE A 343 -11.40 12.01 -19.76
CA ILE A 343 -11.82 12.09 -18.35
C ILE A 343 -10.59 12.39 -17.48
N ILE A 344 -10.52 13.58 -16.88
CA ILE A 344 -9.48 13.93 -15.92
C ILE A 344 -10.09 14.01 -14.51
N ILE A 345 -9.60 13.16 -13.60
CA ILE A 345 -9.92 13.24 -12.17
C ILE A 345 -8.67 13.71 -11.43
N ASN A 346 -8.71 14.90 -10.84
CA ASN A 346 -7.56 15.46 -10.15
C ASN A 346 -7.54 15.05 -8.68
N ARG A 347 -6.63 14.15 -8.32
CA ARG A 347 -6.32 13.83 -6.92
C ARG A 347 -5.40 14.90 -6.32
N ARG A 348 -5.88 15.55 -5.26
CA ARG A 348 -5.22 16.65 -4.55
C ARG A 348 -4.87 16.21 -3.13
N HIS A 349 -3.62 16.36 -2.73
CA HIS A 349 -3.20 16.07 -1.35
C HIS A 349 -3.59 17.23 -0.43
N LEU A 350 -4.12 16.89 0.74
CA LEU A 350 -4.45 17.86 1.80
C LEU A 350 -3.41 17.90 2.92
N VAL A 351 -2.48 16.94 2.95
CA VAL A 351 -1.44 16.87 3.98
C VAL A 351 -0.09 16.51 3.38
N GLY A 352 0.98 16.97 4.04
CA GLY A 352 2.35 16.58 3.74
C GLY A 352 3.25 17.74 3.34
N ALA A 353 4.56 17.47 3.32
CA ALA A 353 5.57 18.45 2.99
C ALA A 353 5.38 18.98 1.55
N GLY A 354 5.29 20.30 1.41
CA GLY A 354 5.09 20.97 0.12
C GLY A 354 3.64 21.08 -0.32
N VAL A 355 2.67 20.67 0.51
CA VAL A 355 1.28 21.09 0.38
C VAL A 355 1.16 22.50 0.97
N THR A 356 1.10 23.49 0.10
CA THR A 356 0.81 24.88 0.45
C THR A 356 -0.39 25.32 -0.38
N PRO A 357 -1.34 26.10 0.17
CA PRO A 357 -2.37 26.73 -0.64
C PRO A 357 -1.70 27.38 -1.85
N ALA A 358 -2.31 27.27 -3.03
CA ALA A 358 -1.77 27.89 -4.23
C ALA A 358 -1.83 29.42 -4.04
N SER A 359 -0.81 30.01 -3.40
CA SER A 359 -0.77 31.43 -3.13
C SER A 359 -0.81 32.19 -4.46
N SER A 360 -1.75 33.13 -4.55
CA SER A 360 -1.88 34.10 -5.64
C SER A 360 -0.59 34.89 -5.93
N ASP A 361 0.34 35.00 -4.97
CA ASP A 361 1.65 35.62 -5.15
C ASP A 361 2.80 34.60 -5.14
N VAL A 362 3.28 34.25 -6.34
CA VAL A 362 4.71 34.24 -6.75
C VAL A 362 4.76 33.63 -8.14
N GLN A 363 5.28 34.39 -9.11
CA GLN A 363 5.72 33.96 -10.43
C GLN A 363 6.86 32.91 -10.34
N LYS A 364 6.60 31.74 -9.77
CA LYS A 364 7.43 30.56 -9.92
C LYS A 364 6.59 29.55 -10.65
N SER A 365 7.03 29.16 -11.84
CA SER A 365 6.47 28.00 -12.52
C SER A 365 6.36 26.85 -11.51
N PRO A 366 5.21 26.18 -11.42
CA PRO A 366 5.03 25.09 -10.47
C PRO A 366 6.18 24.11 -10.70
N SER A 367 6.95 23.88 -9.64
CA SER A 367 8.05 22.92 -9.69
C SER A 367 7.47 21.58 -10.13
N VAL A 368 8.15 20.88 -11.04
CA VAL A 368 7.81 19.51 -11.49
C VAL A 368 7.59 18.53 -10.32
N PHE A 369 8.06 18.89 -9.12
CA PHE A 369 7.96 18.10 -7.89
C PHE A 369 6.88 18.58 -6.91
N THR A 370 6.07 19.58 -7.27
CA THR A 370 4.99 20.09 -6.41
C THR A 370 3.82 19.13 -6.48
N ARG A 371 3.28 18.73 -5.32
CA ARG A 371 2.07 17.91 -5.28
C ARG A 371 0.85 18.80 -5.58
N PRO A 372 -0.06 18.40 -6.46
CA PRO A 372 -1.34 19.07 -6.62
C PRO A 372 -2.08 19.16 -5.28
N THR A 373 -2.64 20.33 -4.99
CA THR A 373 -3.46 20.60 -3.81
C THR A 373 -4.66 21.47 -4.17
N LEU A 374 -5.51 21.81 -3.20
CA LEU A 374 -6.68 22.67 -3.40
C LEU A 374 -6.26 24.11 -3.75
N SER A 375 -7.17 24.84 -4.39
CA SER A 375 -7.02 26.28 -4.58
C SER A 375 -7.12 27.03 -3.25
N GLU A 376 -6.63 28.27 -3.24
CA GLU A 376 -6.53 29.10 -2.03
C GLU A 376 -7.91 29.35 -1.37
N ASP A 377 -8.94 29.61 -2.17
CA ASP A 377 -10.32 29.83 -1.74
C ASP A 377 -10.93 28.60 -1.05
N ILE A 378 -10.72 27.40 -1.61
CA ILE A 378 -11.23 26.16 -1.01
C ILE A 378 -10.46 25.85 0.29
N TRP A 379 -9.14 26.12 0.31
CA TRP A 379 -8.32 25.98 1.51
C TRP A 379 -8.77 26.89 2.65
N GLU A 380 -9.11 28.14 2.34
CA GLU A 380 -9.62 29.12 3.29
C GLU A 380 -11.00 28.73 3.81
N ASP A 381 -11.92 28.31 2.92
CA ASP A 381 -13.25 27.83 3.31
C ASP A 381 -13.15 26.61 4.24
N LEU A 382 -12.27 25.65 3.95
CA LEU A 382 -11.99 24.53 4.87
C LEU A 382 -11.35 24.98 6.19
N GLY A 383 -10.57 26.06 6.17
CA GLY A 383 -10.01 26.65 7.38
C GLY A 383 -11.08 27.22 8.30
N ASN A 384 -12.12 27.83 7.71
CA ASN A 384 -13.14 28.60 8.42
C ASN A 384 -14.41 27.80 8.72
N CYS A 385 -14.73 26.76 7.94
CA CYS A 385 -16.01 26.04 8.04
C CYS A 385 -16.29 25.44 9.42
N CYS A 386 -15.26 25.18 10.22
CA CYS A 386 -15.37 24.62 11.57
C CYS A 386 -15.14 25.64 12.71
N LEU A 387 -14.99 26.93 12.39
CA LEU A 387 -14.63 27.98 13.36
C LEU A 387 -15.76 28.99 13.66
N GLU A 388 -16.84 28.98 12.90
CA GLU A 388 -17.91 29.97 13.00
C GLU A 388 -18.95 29.63 14.08
N GLY A 389 -19.25 30.59 14.96
CA GLY A 389 -20.37 30.51 15.91
C GLY A 389 -20.35 29.28 16.81
N GLU A 390 -21.49 28.58 16.89
CA GLU A 390 -21.69 27.37 17.71
C GLU A 390 -20.81 26.17 17.26
N LEU A 391 -20.30 26.17 16.02
CA LEU A 391 -19.47 25.08 15.48
C LEU A 391 -18.06 25.03 16.10
N SER A 392 -17.56 26.14 16.63
CA SER A 392 -16.26 26.19 17.31
C SER A 392 -16.18 25.21 18.50
N GLY A 393 -17.28 25.10 19.26
CA GLY A 393 -17.46 24.18 20.37
C GLY A 393 -18.06 22.83 19.99
N ALA A 394 -18.37 22.60 18.72
CA ALA A 394 -18.99 21.35 18.28
C ALA A 394 -18.05 20.15 18.45
N ASP A 395 -18.68 18.98 18.58
CA ASP A 395 -17.95 17.73 18.66
C ASP A 395 -17.22 17.39 17.36
N ASP A 396 -16.37 16.39 17.50
CA ASP A 396 -15.41 15.93 16.52
C ASP A 396 -16.08 15.34 15.27
N ALA A 397 -17.30 14.80 15.41
CA ALA A 397 -18.11 14.23 14.33
C ALA A 397 -18.84 15.32 13.53
N THR A 398 -19.35 16.33 14.22
CA THR A 398 -20.01 17.49 13.61
C THR A 398 -19.03 18.31 12.79
N LYS A 399 -17.79 18.49 13.30
CA LYS A 399 -16.71 19.14 12.56
C LYS A 399 -16.31 18.37 11.30
N GLU A 400 -16.21 17.04 11.40
CA GLU A 400 -15.95 16.18 10.24
C GLU A 400 -17.06 16.35 9.18
N LEU A 401 -18.32 16.24 9.58
CA LEU A 401 -19.46 16.40 8.68
C LEU A 401 -19.46 17.78 7.99
N THR A 402 -19.16 18.83 8.76
CA THR A 402 -19.08 20.20 8.22
C THR A 402 -17.97 20.33 7.17
N ALA A 403 -16.80 19.74 7.43
CA ALA A 403 -15.71 19.71 6.45
C ALA A 403 -16.06 18.88 5.20
N LEU A 404 -16.79 17.77 5.34
CA LEU A 404 -17.31 16.99 4.21
C LEU A 404 -18.27 17.80 3.36
N THR A 405 -19.21 18.50 3.98
CA THR A 405 -20.14 19.41 3.29
C THR A 405 -19.40 20.56 2.61
N CYS A 406 -18.35 21.08 3.23
CA CYS A 406 -17.50 22.10 2.62
C CYS A 406 -16.89 21.61 1.30
N LEU A 407 -16.28 20.42 1.28
CA LEU A 407 -15.74 19.81 0.05
C LEU A 407 -16.84 19.60 -1.01
N ASP A 408 -18.00 19.11 -0.58
CA ASP A 408 -19.14 18.84 -1.47
C ASP A 408 -19.63 20.09 -2.21
N ARG A 409 -19.72 21.23 -1.51
CA ARG A 409 -20.10 22.53 -2.12
C ARG A 409 -19.13 22.94 -3.24
N HIS A 410 -17.87 22.55 -3.13
CA HIS A 410 -16.84 22.79 -4.15
C HIS A 410 -16.77 21.70 -5.22
N GLY A 411 -17.74 20.77 -5.24
CA GLY A 411 -17.75 19.65 -6.19
C GLY A 411 -16.66 18.62 -5.94
N LEU A 412 -16.14 18.55 -4.72
CA LEU A 412 -15.06 17.64 -4.33
C LEU A 412 -15.58 16.51 -3.44
N ALA A 413 -14.98 15.33 -3.59
CA ALA A 413 -15.15 14.21 -2.68
C ALA A 413 -13.83 13.91 -1.96
N PRO A 414 -13.86 13.60 -0.66
CA PRO A 414 -12.69 13.07 0.02
C PRO A 414 -12.43 11.63 -0.43
N VAL A 415 -11.15 11.27 -0.49
CA VAL A 415 -10.68 9.89 -0.56
C VAL A 415 -9.58 9.68 0.45
N TYR A 416 -9.54 8.50 1.03
CA TYR A 416 -8.58 8.13 2.07
C TYR A 416 -7.77 6.92 1.62
N ASP A 417 -6.46 6.93 1.86
CA ASP A 417 -5.64 5.72 1.67
C ASP A 417 -5.79 4.74 2.85
N ALA A 418 -5.16 3.57 2.75
CA ALA A 418 -5.07 2.61 3.85
C ALA A 418 -4.00 2.95 4.90
N GLY A 419 -3.51 4.19 4.89
CA GLY A 419 -2.40 4.64 5.71
C GLY A 419 -1.04 4.21 5.18
N VAL A 420 -0.01 4.52 5.96
CA VAL A 420 1.39 4.34 5.55
C VAL A 420 2.14 3.53 6.59
N GLU A 421 2.93 2.57 6.13
CA GLU A 421 3.87 1.83 6.97
C GLU A 421 5.26 2.47 6.86
N ARG A 422 5.85 2.87 7.99
CA ARG A 422 7.23 3.34 8.05
C ARG A 422 8.16 2.19 8.39
N LEU A 423 9.18 2.05 7.57
CA LEU A 423 10.22 1.07 7.78
C LEU A 423 11.57 1.75 8.00
N ILE A 424 12.43 1.10 8.78
CA ILE A 424 13.83 1.46 8.93
C ILE A 424 14.72 0.27 8.58
N LEU A 425 15.80 0.52 7.86
CA LEU A 425 16.91 -0.40 7.67
C LEU A 425 18.11 0.16 8.43
N VAL A 426 18.50 -0.50 9.50
CA VAL A 426 19.77 -0.23 10.17
C VAL A 426 20.86 -0.97 9.40
N ILE A 427 21.93 -0.26 8.99
CA ILE A 427 22.91 -0.83 8.04
C ILE A 427 23.76 -1.94 8.67
N ARG A 428 23.93 -1.94 9.98
CA ARG A 428 24.67 -2.98 10.71
C ARG A 428 23.81 -4.25 10.88
N GLY A 429 24.41 -5.42 10.67
CA GLY A 429 23.71 -6.71 10.62
C GLY A 429 22.92 -6.92 9.32
N SER A 430 22.86 -5.90 8.45
CA SER A 430 22.27 -6.02 7.12
C SER A 430 23.26 -6.63 6.13
N LYS A 431 22.73 -7.20 5.05
CA LYS A 431 23.55 -7.66 3.91
C LYS A 431 24.29 -6.52 3.20
N LEU A 432 24.01 -5.25 3.55
CA LEU A 432 24.64 -4.08 2.98
C LEU A 432 25.85 -3.57 3.78
N GLU A 433 26.04 -4.00 5.03
CA GLU A 433 27.16 -3.58 5.90
C GLU A 433 28.53 -3.66 5.20
N PRO A 434 28.89 -4.77 4.51
CA PRO A 434 30.20 -4.91 3.89
C PRO A 434 30.46 -3.90 2.76
N HIS A 435 29.39 -3.35 2.16
CA HIS A 435 29.51 -2.33 1.12
C HIS A 435 29.86 -0.96 1.69
N VAL A 436 29.72 -0.75 2.99
CA VAL A 436 29.85 0.58 3.60
C VAL A 436 31.14 0.74 4.39
N GLU A 437 31.72 -0.33 4.93
CA GLU A 437 32.89 -0.28 5.81
C GLU A 437 34.06 0.52 5.20
N LEU A 438 34.43 0.26 3.94
CA LEU A 438 35.50 1.00 3.26
C LEU A 438 35.21 2.50 3.17
N LYS A 439 33.96 2.87 2.83
CA LYS A 439 33.58 4.27 2.67
C LYS A 439 33.59 5.01 4.00
N ARG A 440 33.26 4.34 5.11
CA ARG A 440 33.33 4.93 6.44
C ARG A 440 34.75 5.32 6.80
N VAL A 441 35.72 4.46 6.52
CA VAL A 441 37.14 4.74 6.75
C VAL A 441 37.58 5.97 5.95
N GLU A 442 37.23 6.04 4.66
CA GLU A 442 37.53 7.23 3.81
C GLU A 442 36.94 8.53 4.37
N LEU A 443 35.76 8.44 4.99
CA LEU A 443 35.06 9.59 5.59
C LEU A 443 35.51 9.90 7.03
N GLY A 444 36.48 9.18 7.57
CA GLY A 444 36.93 9.32 8.96
C GLY A 444 35.83 8.96 9.99
N LEU A 445 34.87 8.12 9.60
CA LEU A 445 33.81 7.66 10.48
C LEU A 445 34.28 6.43 11.25
N SER A 446 33.83 6.28 12.48
CA SER A 446 34.05 5.05 13.25
C SER A 446 33.43 3.86 12.50
N PRO A 447 33.99 2.65 12.64
CA PRO A 447 33.31 1.44 12.22
C PRO A 447 31.89 1.37 12.80
N TYR A 448 31.02 0.59 12.17
CA TYR A 448 29.78 0.24 12.85
C TYR A 448 30.15 -0.48 14.13
N ASP A 449 29.58 0.00 15.23
CA ASP A 449 29.54 -0.80 16.44
C ASP A 449 28.84 -2.12 16.08
N LYS A 450 29.42 -3.25 16.50
CA LYS A 450 28.91 -4.62 16.26
C LYS A 450 28.21 -5.21 17.50
N GLU A 451 28.01 -4.43 18.57
CA GLU A 451 27.38 -4.83 19.85
C GLU A 451 26.23 -3.90 20.31
N HIS A 452 25.48 -3.28 19.40
CA HIS A 452 24.40 -2.37 19.72
C HIS A 452 23.35 -3.12 20.53
N LEU A 453 23.03 -2.53 21.67
CA LEU A 453 22.05 -3.04 22.63
C LEU A 453 20.60 -2.78 22.18
N TYR A 454 20.40 -1.95 21.14
CA TYR A 454 19.07 -1.46 20.74
C TYR A 454 18.59 -2.07 19.43
N SER A 455 17.33 -2.50 19.43
CA SER A 455 16.55 -2.87 18.25
C SER A 455 16.21 -1.66 17.36
N ALA A 456 15.81 -1.93 16.11
CA ALA A 456 15.31 -0.90 15.19
C ALA A 456 14.15 -0.09 15.78
N HIS A 457 13.25 -0.76 16.52
CA HIS A 457 12.13 -0.13 17.20
C HIS A 457 12.59 0.80 18.33
N GLU A 458 13.51 0.37 19.19
CA GLU A 458 14.06 1.23 20.26
C GLU A 458 14.79 2.47 19.70
N LEU A 459 15.57 2.28 18.63
CA LEU A 459 16.23 3.37 17.90
C LEU A 459 15.23 4.35 17.26
N TRP A 460 14.06 3.88 16.88
CA TRP A 460 12.98 4.73 16.36
C TRP A 460 12.28 5.51 17.47
N GLN A 461 11.89 4.85 18.55
CA GLN A 461 11.18 5.46 19.68
C GLN A 461 12.02 6.53 20.38
N GLN A 462 13.33 6.31 20.47
CA GLN A 462 14.27 7.27 21.08
C GLN A 462 14.91 8.21 20.04
N SER A 463 14.22 8.49 18.93
CA SER A 463 14.71 9.39 17.89
C SER A 463 14.41 10.85 18.18
N VAL A 464 15.38 11.73 17.91
CA VAL A 464 15.25 13.19 18.00
C VAL A 464 15.75 13.84 16.69
N PRO A 465 14.92 14.62 15.98
CA PRO A 465 13.50 14.86 16.26
C PRO A 465 12.67 13.59 16.14
N THR A 466 11.58 13.52 16.91
CA THR A 466 10.60 12.45 16.77
C THR A 466 9.88 12.60 15.43
N PHE A 467 9.61 11.49 14.77
CA PHE A 467 8.77 11.51 13.58
C PHE A 467 7.29 11.60 14.01
N PRO A 468 6.47 12.46 13.38
CA PRO A 468 5.05 12.57 13.72
C PRO A 468 4.35 11.22 13.56
N ASN A 469 3.63 10.77 14.59
CA ASN A 469 2.82 9.55 14.59
C ASN A 469 1.47 9.72 13.90
N GLU A 470 1.11 10.96 13.57
CA GLU A 470 -0.11 11.31 12.89
C GLU A 470 0.11 12.43 11.88
N TYR A 471 -0.83 12.51 10.94
CA TYR A 471 -0.93 13.66 10.04
C TYR A 471 -1.61 14.80 10.75
N TYR A 472 -1.20 16.02 10.42
CA TYR A 472 -1.81 17.25 10.89
C TYR A 472 -1.85 18.27 9.76
N SER A 473 -2.75 19.23 9.88
CA SER A 473 -2.88 20.39 9.01
C SER A 473 -3.06 21.65 9.84
N VAL A 474 -2.81 22.81 9.25
CA VAL A 474 -3.17 24.11 9.85
C VAL A 474 -4.65 24.43 9.63
N SER A 475 -5.28 23.80 8.63
CA SER A 475 -6.72 23.93 8.39
C SER A 475 -7.50 23.07 9.37
N VAL A 476 -8.43 23.69 10.09
CA VAL A 476 -9.30 23.00 11.07
C VAL A 476 -10.20 21.99 10.38
N GLY A 477 -10.77 22.30 9.21
CA GLY A 477 -11.57 21.35 8.44
C GLY A 477 -10.76 20.13 8.00
N VAL A 478 -9.51 20.31 7.55
CA VAL A 478 -8.65 19.16 7.21
C VAL A 478 -8.31 18.32 8.43
N ASN A 479 -8.03 18.94 9.58
CA ASN A 479 -7.85 18.19 10.83
C ASN A 479 -9.12 17.42 11.24
N ALA A 480 -10.31 18.00 11.02
CA ALA A 480 -11.56 17.32 11.30
C ALA A 480 -11.73 16.05 10.45
N LEU A 481 -11.38 16.12 9.15
CA LEU A 481 -11.36 14.95 8.25
C LEU A 481 -10.33 13.89 8.69
N LEU A 482 -9.13 14.32 9.10
CA LEU A 482 -8.09 13.41 9.61
C LEU A 482 -8.52 12.73 10.93
N ASN A 483 -9.19 13.45 11.82
CA ASN A 483 -9.71 12.90 13.07
C ASN A 483 -10.84 11.91 12.80
N GLY A 484 -11.73 12.21 11.84
CA GLY A 484 -12.75 11.29 11.34
C GLY A 484 -12.17 9.97 10.86
N ALA A 485 -11.20 10.06 9.95
CA ALA A 485 -10.40 8.93 9.48
C ALA A 485 -9.78 8.14 10.65
N ARG A 486 -9.16 8.82 11.60
CA ARG A 486 -8.53 8.16 12.77
C ARG A 486 -9.54 7.44 13.65
N ARG A 487 -10.70 8.04 13.94
CA ARG A 487 -11.77 7.40 14.74
C ARG A 487 -12.25 6.12 14.05
N ALA A 488 -12.49 6.17 12.75
CA ALA A 488 -12.88 5.01 11.96
C ALA A 488 -11.79 3.91 11.95
N PHE A 489 -10.51 4.32 11.96
CA PHE A 489 -9.36 3.40 12.06
C PHE A 489 -9.27 2.72 13.44
N VAL A 490 -9.35 3.48 14.54
CA VAL A 490 -9.17 2.98 15.92
C VAL A 490 -10.35 2.15 16.41
N ASN A 491 -11.59 2.56 16.13
CA ASN A 491 -12.77 1.80 16.52
C ASN A 491 -12.76 0.39 15.92
N LYS A 492 -12.15 0.24 14.73
CA LYS A 492 -11.93 -1.05 14.08
C LYS A 492 -10.86 -1.88 14.79
N THR A 493 -9.72 -1.31 15.16
CA THR A 493 -8.67 -2.07 15.85
C THR A 493 -9.12 -2.60 17.22
N ASN A 494 -10.03 -1.90 17.90
CA ASN A 494 -10.53 -2.28 19.22
C ASN A 494 -11.69 -3.29 19.18
N ASN A 495 -12.48 -3.31 18.09
CA ASN A 495 -13.59 -4.26 17.91
C ASN A 495 -13.16 -5.59 17.27
N VAL A 496 -11.86 -5.87 17.18
CA VAL A 496 -11.37 -7.21 16.84
C VAL A 496 -11.61 -8.13 18.04
N PRO A 497 -12.47 -9.15 17.94
CA PRO A 497 -12.52 -10.16 19.00
C PRO A 497 -11.13 -10.75 19.16
N ALA A 498 -10.63 -10.82 20.40
CA ALA A 498 -9.53 -11.71 20.72
C ALA A 498 -9.95 -13.11 20.25
N ASN A 499 -9.30 -13.63 19.20
CA ASN A 499 -9.72 -14.86 18.55
C ASN A 499 -9.85 -16.00 19.59
N PRO A 500 -10.80 -16.95 19.44
CA PRO A 500 -10.92 -18.12 20.31
C PRO A 500 -9.71 -19.05 20.23
#